data_AF-A0A098BU65-F1
#
_entry.id   AF-A0A098BU65-F1
#
_cell.length_a   1.000
_cell.length_b   1.000
_cell.length_c   1.000
_cell.angle_alpha   90.00
_cell.angle_beta   90.00
_cell.angle_gamma   90.00
#
_symmetry.space_group_name_H-M   'P 1'
#
loop_
_entity.id
_entity.type
_entity.pdbx_description
1 polymer ?
#
loop_
_entity_poly.entity_id
_entity_poly.type
_entity_poly.pdbx_seq_one_letter_code
_entity_poly.pdbx_strand_id
1 'polypeptide(L)'
;MTTTEHHLPGATRCASCRAVIVWATTTKDKPIPLEPASTPHGNLAVYPLDGGGLRAVVVLGPRRDAMRACGQPLYLSHFVSCPNADEWRTR
;
A
#
# COMPACT_ATOMS: atom_id res chain seq x y z
N MET A 1 -10.29 21.09 3.04
CA MET A 1 -8.86 20.70 3.11
C MET A 1 -8.66 19.70 1.99
N THR A 2 -7.97 20.09 0.92
CA THR A 2 -7.77 19.22 -0.25
C THR A 2 -6.72 18.19 0.12
N THR A 3 -7.12 16.96 0.41
CA THR A 3 -6.20 15.85 0.67
C THR A 3 -5.42 15.60 -0.62
N THR A 4 -4.14 15.97 -0.67
CA THR A 4 -3.28 15.67 -1.82
C THR A 4 -3.13 14.15 -1.94
N GLU A 5 -3.85 13.56 -2.90
CA GLU A 5 -3.77 12.13 -3.19
C GLU A 5 -2.42 11.81 -3.84
N HIS A 6 -1.57 11.06 -3.15
CA HIS A 6 -0.29 10.61 -3.68
C HIS A 6 -0.46 9.28 -4.39
N HIS A 7 0.08 9.18 -5.61
CA HIS A 7 0.00 7.98 -6.43
C HIS A 7 1.37 7.32 -6.55
N LEU A 8 1.42 6.02 -6.30
CA LEU A 8 2.63 5.22 -6.48
C LEU A 8 2.89 4.92 -7.97
N PRO A 9 4.16 4.92 -8.42
CA PRO A 9 4.52 4.46 -9.76
C PRO A 9 4.43 2.93 -9.88
N GLY A 10 4.54 2.40 -11.10
CA GLY A 10 4.59 0.94 -11.33
C GLY A 10 3.22 0.24 -11.24
N ALA A 11 2.16 0.93 -11.66
CA ALA A 11 0.81 0.39 -11.69
C ALA A 11 0.67 -0.84 -12.62
N THR A 12 0.02 -1.88 -12.12
CA THR A 12 -0.39 -3.08 -12.86
C THR A 12 -1.83 -3.45 -12.51
N ARG A 13 -2.35 -4.56 -13.06
CA ARG A 13 -3.70 -5.05 -12.74
C ARG A 13 -3.65 -6.28 -11.85
N CYS A 14 -4.50 -6.30 -10.83
CA CYS A 14 -4.77 -7.48 -10.03
C CYS A 14 -5.22 -8.65 -10.92
N ALA A 15 -4.67 -9.84 -10.70
CA ALA A 15 -4.98 -11.01 -11.50
C ALA A 15 -6.44 -11.47 -11.34
N SER A 16 -7.03 -11.33 -10.15
CA SER A 16 -8.41 -11.77 -9.87
C SER A 16 -9.45 -10.68 -10.18
N CYS A 17 -9.37 -9.50 -9.54
CA CYS A 17 -10.41 -8.48 -9.66
C CYS A 17 -10.14 -7.43 -10.75
N ARG A 18 -8.98 -7.48 -11.43
CA ARG A 18 -8.56 -6.56 -12.51
C ARG A 18 -8.42 -5.08 -12.13
N ALA A 19 -8.58 -4.74 -10.85
CA ALA A 19 -8.30 -3.40 -10.31
C ALA A 19 -6.83 -3.02 -10.48
N VAL A 20 -6.55 -1.72 -10.53
CA VAL A 20 -5.18 -1.21 -10.61
C VAL A 20 -4.52 -1.34 -9.23
N ILE A 21 -3.32 -1.91 -9.20
CA ILE A 21 -2.53 -2.13 -7.99
C ILE A 21 -1.08 -1.74 -8.23
N VAL A 22 -0.34 -1.53 -7.15
CA VAL A 22 1.13 -1.40 -7.18
C VAL A 22 1.74 -2.50 -6.33
N TRP A 23 2.81 -3.13 -6.82
CA TRP A 23 3.56 -4.11 -6.04
C TRP A 23 4.66 -3.43 -5.23
N ALA A 24 4.71 -3.77 -3.95
CA ALA A 24 5.81 -3.44 -3.07
C ALA A 24 6.30 -4.70 -2.37
N THR A 25 7.43 -4.59 -1.69
CA THR A 25 8.00 -5.65 -0.86
C THR A 25 7.88 -5.24 0.60
N THR A 26 7.43 -6.14 1.47
CA THR A 26 7.36 -5.92 2.92
C THR A 26 8.75 -5.91 3.55
N THR A 27 8.90 -5.52 4.82
CA THR A 27 10.18 -5.64 5.56
C THR A 27 10.70 -7.07 5.73
N LYS A 28 9.87 -8.09 5.45
CA LYS A 28 10.24 -9.51 5.46
C LYS A 28 10.46 -10.08 4.05
N ASP A 29 10.72 -9.21 3.09
CA ASP A 29 10.96 -9.52 1.67
C ASP A 29 9.83 -10.26 0.95
N LYS A 30 8.61 -10.23 1.51
CA LYS A 30 7.41 -10.77 0.84
C LYS A 30 6.73 -9.72 -0.03
N PRO A 31 6.28 -10.04 -1.25
CA PRO A 31 5.53 -9.12 -2.08
C PRO A 31 4.16 -8.82 -1.45
N ILE A 32 3.71 -7.58 -1.58
CA ILE A 32 2.41 -7.11 -1.10
C ILE A 32 1.77 -6.21 -2.17
N PRO A 33 0.51 -6.46 -2.56
CA PRO A 33 -0.21 -5.57 -3.46
C PRO A 33 -0.79 -4.39 -2.66
N LEU A 34 -0.61 -3.19 -3.20
CA LEU A 34 -1.05 -1.93 -2.63
C LEU A 34 -2.09 -1.26 -3.53
N GLU A 35 -2.98 -0.49 -2.91
CA GLU A 35 -3.75 0.52 -3.63
C GLU A 35 -2.81 1.58 -4.21
N PRO A 36 -3.01 2.04 -5.46
CA PRO A 36 -2.14 3.03 -6.08
C PRO A 36 -2.18 4.39 -5.39
N ALA A 37 -3.36 4.76 -4.86
CA ALA A 37 -3.59 6.04 -4.21
C ALA A 37 -3.44 5.94 -2.68
N SER A 38 -2.86 6.97 -2.08
CA SER A 38 -2.81 7.13 -0.62
C SER A 38 -4.21 7.34 -0.05
N THR A 39 -4.47 6.84 1.16
CA THR A 39 -5.74 7.00 1.85
C THR A 39 -5.55 7.37 3.33
N PRO A 40 -6.40 8.26 3.89
CA PRO A 40 -6.43 8.53 5.32
C PRO A 40 -6.70 7.29 6.17
N HIS A 41 -7.20 6.19 5.61
CA HIS A 41 -7.44 4.93 6.32
C HIS A 41 -6.29 3.93 6.17
N GLY A 42 -5.25 4.26 5.40
CA GLY A 42 -4.09 3.43 5.16
C GLY A 42 -3.23 3.21 6.39
N ASN A 43 -2.44 2.13 6.36
CA ASN A 43 -1.51 1.73 7.41
C ASN A 43 -0.14 1.27 6.86
N LEU A 44 0.14 1.55 5.60
CA LEU A 44 1.40 1.22 4.95
C LEU A 44 2.14 2.49 4.58
N ALA A 45 3.32 2.68 5.16
CA ALA A 45 4.28 3.68 4.69
C ALA A 45 5.13 3.05 3.59
N VAL A 46 5.29 3.75 2.47
CA VAL A 46 6.00 3.23 1.30
C VAL A 46 7.22 4.08 1.03
N TYR A 47 8.36 3.41 0.84
CA TYR A 47 9.65 4.05 0.58
C TYR A 47 10.25 3.48 -0.72
N PRO A 48 10.87 4.31 -1.57
CA PRO A 48 11.65 3.81 -2.69
C PRO A 48 12.87 3.03 -2.18
N LEU A 49 13.21 1.95 -2.87
CA LEU A 49 14.44 1.19 -2.67
C LEU A 49 15.46 1.57 -3.73
N ASP A 50 16.74 1.56 -3.34
CA ASP A 50 17.85 1.64 -4.28
C ASP A 50 17.74 0.47 -5.29
N GLY A 51 17.66 0.80 -6.58
CA GLY A 51 17.43 -0.18 -7.65
C GLY A 51 15.99 -0.25 -8.19
N GLY A 52 15.09 0.65 -7.78
CA GLY A 52 13.81 0.87 -8.46
C GLY A 52 12.61 0.06 -7.93
N GLY A 53 12.72 -0.48 -6.71
CA GLY A 53 11.62 -1.16 -6.01
C GLY A 53 10.91 -0.27 -4.99
N LEU A 54 9.84 -0.77 -4.40
CA LEU A 54 9.12 -0.13 -3.30
C LEU A 54 9.16 -1.02 -2.05
N ARG A 55 9.48 -0.44 -0.89
CA ARG A 55 9.40 -1.09 0.43
C ARG A 55 8.17 -0.59 1.17
N ALA A 56 7.29 -1.51 1.55
CA ALA A 56 6.12 -1.23 2.37
C ALA A 56 6.38 -1.60 3.84
N VAL A 57 6.12 -0.66 4.74
CA VAL A 57 6.26 -0.82 6.19
C VAL A 57 4.89 -0.67 6.84
N VAL A 58 4.46 -1.69 7.58
CA VAL A 58 3.22 -1.63 8.36
C VAL A 58 3.42 -0.70 9.55
N VAL A 59 2.55 0.30 9.67
CA VAL A 59 2.54 1.27 10.77
C VAL A 59 1.21 1.23 11.50
N LEU A 60 1.26 1.10 12.82
CA LEU A 60 0.07 0.89 13.67
C LEU A 60 0.03 1.90 14.83
N GLY A 61 -1.17 2.09 15.37
CA GLY A 61 -1.41 2.85 16.60
C GLY A 61 -0.80 4.26 16.56
N PRO A 62 -0.14 4.70 17.65
CA PRO A 62 0.40 6.06 17.77
C PRO A 62 1.34 6.45 16.63
N ARG A 63 2.12 5.50 16.09
CA ARG A 63 3.04 5.77 14.97
C ARG A 63 2.29 6.14 13.70
N ARG A 64 1.21 5.43 13.39
CA ARG A 64 0.35 5.72 12.24
C ARG A 64 -0.26 7.11 12.37
N ASP A 65 -0.75 7.43 13.57
CA ASP A 65 -1.42 8.70 13.83
C ASP A 65 -0.43 9.88 13.75
N ALA A 66 0.79 9.72 14.29
CA ALA A 66 1.86 10.69 14.15
C ALA A 66 2.26 10.91 12.67
N MET A 67 2.40 9.83 11.89
CA MET A 67 2.73 9.95 10.46
C MET A 67 1.65 10.70 9.67
N ARG A 68 0.37 10.40 9.95
CA ARG A 68 -0.75 11.16 9.37
C ARG A 68 -0.71 12.63 9.76
N ALA A 69 -0.46 12.94 11.04
CA ALA A 69 -0.36 14.31 11.51
C ALA A 69 0.79 15.10 10.85
N CYS A 70 1.89 14.42 10.50
CA CYS A 70 2.98 15.00 9.72
C CYS A 70 2.72 15.06 8.20
N GLY A 71 1.52 14.69 7.74
CA GLY A 71 1.17 14.69 6.32
C GLY A 71 1.84 13.59 5.51
N GLN A 72 2.41 12.57 6.15
CA GLN A 72 3.00 11.43 5.44
C GLN A 72 1.90 10.61 4.76
N PRO A 73 1.98 10.39 3.43
CA PRO A 73 1.01 9.55 2.73
C PRO A 73 1.07 8.11 3.22
N LEU A 74 -0.09 7.55 3.54
CA LEU A 74 -0.25 6.14 3.89
C LEU A 74 -1.10 5.43 2.87
N TYR A 75 -0.78 4.18 2.61
CA TYR A 75 -1.42 3.34 1.61
C TYR A 75 -2.14 2.17 2.28
N LEU A 76 -3.03 1.56 1.52
CA LEU A 76 -3.79 0.38 1.93
C LEU A 76 -3.29 -0.83 1.16
N SER A 77 -3.27 -2.00 1.80
CA SER A 77 -3.06 -3.24 1.06
C SER A 77 -4.31 -3.55 0.24
N HIS A 78 -4.11 -3.94 -1.02
CA HIS A 78 -5.21 -4.37 -1.88
C HIS A 78 -5.91 -5.63 -1.35
N PHE A 79 -5.29 -6.41 -0.45
CA PHE A 79 -5.98 -7.52 0.22
C PHE A 79 -7.19 -7.07 1.07
N VAL A 80 -7.29 -5.78 1.40
CA VAL A 80 -8.42 -5.23 2.16
C VAL A 80 -9.60 -4.91 1.25
N SER A 81 -9.33 -4.42 0.05
CA SER A 81 -10.34 -3.93 -0.92
C SER A 81 -10.72 -4.97 -1.97
N CYS A 82 -9.86 -5.97 -2.23
CA CYS A 82 -10.09 -6.97 -3.25
C CYS A 82 -11.23 -7.91 -2.84
N PRO A 83 -12.30 -8.04 -3.65
CA PRO A 83 -13.41 -8.96 -3.35
C PRO A 83 -12.97 -10.44 -3.38
N ASN A 84 -11.86 -10.74 -4.04
CA ASN A 84 -11.31 -12.09 -4.20
C ASN A 84 -10.07 -12.31 -3.29
N ALA A 85 -9.87 -11.50 -2.25
CA ALA A 85 -8.66 -11.54 -1.42
C ALA A 85 -8.45 -12.90 -0.71
N ASP A 86 -9.53 -13.56 -0.30
CA ASP A 86 -9.47 -14.81 0.45
C ASP A 86 -8.89 -15.98 -0.36
N GLU A 87 -9.01 -15.95 -1.70
CA GLU A 87 -8.38 -16.91 -2.60
C GLU A 87 -6.85 -16.91 -2.50
N TRP A 88 -6.27 -15.76 -2.12
CA TRP A 88 -4.82 -15.56 -2.02
C TRP A 88 -4.27 -15.77 -0.62
N ARG A 89 -5.10 -15.64 0.42
CA ARG A 89 -4.69 -15.88 1.82
C ARG A 89 -4.42 -17.35 2.13
N THR A 90 -4.99 -18.24 1.32
CA THR A 90 -5.01 -19.70 1.55
C THR A 90 -3.96 -20.44 0.69
N ARG A 91 -3.24 -19.73 -0.19
CA ARG A 91 -2.16 -20.28 -1.02
C ARG A 91 -0.80 -20.08 -0.36
#